data_AF-A0A946QL24-F1
#
_entry.id   AF-A0A946QL24-F1
#
_cell.length_a   1.000
_cell.length_b   1.000
_cell.length_c   1.000
_cell.angle_alpha   90.00
_cell.angle_beta   90.00
_cell.angle_gamma   90.00
#
_symmetry.space_group_name_H-M   'P 1'
#
loop_
_entity.id
_entity.type
_entity.pdbx_description
1 polymer ?
#
loop_
_entity_poly.entity_id
_entity_poly.type
_entity_poly.pdbx_seq_one_letter_code
_entity_poly.pdbx_strand_id
1 'polypeptide(L)'
;MYSLVNLIIALIIGGAIGSLIGWYSALASRGDNKRKIILELESQLDQARQNKVDYEAEVTEHFARTADLLNKLTDDYRSVYTHLANGADQLCGDQISMSEPALSAPPHDATDKPQLVEVAQPLDYAPKKPDEQGQLSETFGLDKSDSSAA
;
A
#
# COMPACT_ATOMS: atom_id res chain seq x y z
N MET A 1 -39.79 -28.86 61.92
CA MET A 1 -38.66 -29.38 61.12
C MET A 1 -38.96 -29.41 59.62
N TYR A 2 -40.13 -29.86 59.17
CA TYR A 2 -40.48 -29.97 57.73
C TYR A 2 -40.52 -28.66 56.93
N SER A 3 -40.86 -27.53 57.56
CA SER A 3 -40.94 -26.23 56.89
C SER A 3 -39.59 -25.76 56.30
N LEU A 4 -38.50 -25.98 57.03
CA LEU A 4 -37.14 -25.59 56.59
C LEU A 4 -36.64 -26.49 55.46
N VAL A 5 -36.97 -27.78 55.49
CA VAL A 5 -36.61 -28.74 54.43
C VAL A 5 -37.33 -28.40 53.12
N ASN A 6 -38.61 -28.04 53.16
CA ASN A 6 -39.37 -27.64 51.97
C ASN A 6 -38.84 -26.35 51.33
N LEU A 7 -38.39 -25.39 52.14
CA LEU A 7 -37.79 -24.14 51.63
C LEU A 7 -36.49 -24.43 50.88
N ILE A 8 -35.63 -25.30 51.43
CA ILE A 8 -34.37 -25.70 50.79
C ILE A 8 -34.65 -26.41 49.45
N ILE A 9 -35.64 -27.31 49.41
CA ILE A 9 -36.02 -28.01 48.17
C ILE A 9 -36.52 -27.02 47.12
N ALA A 10 -37.38 -26.06 47.50
CA ALA A 10 -37.87 -25.04 46.59
C ALA A 10 -36.75 -24.16 46.02
N LEU A 11 -35.75 -23.81 46.85
CA LEU A 11 -34.60 -23.00 46.44
C LEU A 11 -33.69 -23.75 45.46
N ILE A 12 -33.46 -25.05 45.68
CA ILE A 12 -32.67 -25.89 44.77
C ILE A 12 -33.38 -26.05 43.43
N ILE A 13 -34.69 -26.33 43.43
CA ILE A 13 -35.47 -26.51 42.18
C ILE A 13 -35.55 -25.19 41.42
N GLY A 14 -35.87 -24.08 42.10
CA GLY A 14 -35.90 -22.75 41.49
C GLY A 14 -34.54 -22.33 40.94
N GLY A 15 -33.46 -22.60 41.68
CA GLY A 15 -32.08 -22.36 41.24
C GLY A 15 -31.68 -23.20 40.02
N ALA A 16 -32.04 -24.48 40.00
CA ALA A 16 -31.75 -25.36 38.87
C ALA A 16 -32.48 -24.94 37.60
N ILE A 17 -33.78 -24.61 37.70
CA ILE A 17 -34.58 -24.14 36.57
C ILE A 17 -34.08 -22.77 36.08
N GLY A 18 -33.83 -21.84 37.00
CA GLY A 18 -33.28 -20.52 36.67
C GLY A 18 -31.90 -20.61 36.01
N SER A 19 -31.04 -21.52 36.48
CA SER A 19 -29.72 -21.76 35.89
C SER A 19 -29.81 -22.34 34.48
N LEU A 20 -30.72 -23.30 34.24
CA LEU A 20 -30.94 -23.88 32.91
C LEU A 20 -31.48 -22.85 31.91
N ILE A 21 -32.47 -22.06 32.30
CA ILE A 21 -33.05 -21.01 31.43
C ILE A 21 -32.03 -19.91 31.17
N GLY A 22 -31.31 -19.47 32.20
CA GLY A 22 -30.25 -18.46 32.07
C GLY A 22 -29.09 -18.93 31.18
N TRP A 23 -28.72 -20.21 31.28
CA TRP A 23 -27.68 -20.78 30.41
C TRP A 23 -28.13 -20.88 28.95
N TYR A 24 -29.36 -21.33 28.71
CA TYR A 24 -29.89 -21.46 27.35
C TYR A 24 -30.04 -20.10 26.65
N SER A 25 -30.53 -19.07 27.36
CA SER A 25 -30.66 -17.72 26.80
C SER A 25 -29.30 -17.06 26.53
N ALA A 26 -28.33 -17.22 27.44
CA ALA A 26 -26.97 -16.70 27.25
C ALA A 26 -26.25 -17.35 26.07
N LEU A 27 -26.52 -18.63 25.80
CA LEU A 27 -25.95 -19.34 24.67
C LEU A 27 -26.57 -18.87 23.34
N ALA A 28 -27.89 -18.63 23.32
CA ALA A 28 -28.59 -18.10 22.16
C ALA A 28 -28.11 -16.67 21.80
N SER A 29 -27.98 -15.77 22.77
CA SER A 29 -27.55 -14.38 22.52
C SER A 29 -26.09 -14.23 22.10
N ARG A 30 -25.22 -15.22 22.39
CA ARG A 30 -23.80 -15.16 21.99
C ARG A 30 -23.55 -15.35 20.49
N GLY A 31 -24.46 -16.01 19.77
CA GLY A 31 -24.29 -16.28 18.33
C GLY A 31 -24.51 -15.05 17.46
N ASP A 32 -25.51 -14.24 17.78
CA ASP A 32 -25.91 -13.09 16.97
C ASP A 32 -24.88 -11.96 17.00
N ASN A 33 -24.27 -11.71 18.17
CA ASN A 33 -23.23 -10.69 18.29
C ASN A 33 -21.97 -11.05 17.48
N LYS A 34 -21.59 -12.34 17.47
CA LYS A 34 -20.42 -12.79 16.70
C LYS A 34 -20.63 -12.64 15.20
N ARG A 35 -21.82 -12.98 14.68
CA ARG A 35 -22.14 -12.81 13.26
C ARG A 35 -22.12 -11.34 12.84
N LYS A 36 -22.67 -10.45 13.67
CA LYS A 36 -22.63 -9.01 13.42
C LYS A 36 -21.19 -8.48 13.33
N ILE A 37 -20.33 -8.88 14.26
CA ILE A 37 -18.92 -8.47 14.26
C ILE A 37 -18.19 -9.01 13.03
N ILE A 38 -18.43 -10.26 12.63
CA ILE A 38 -17.81 -10.84 11.43
C ILE A 38 -18.25 -10.09 10.17
N LEU A 39 -19.55 -9.82 10.02
CA LEU A 39 -20.08 -9.05 8.89
C LEU A 39 -19.53 -7.63 8.84
N GLU A 40 -19.38 -6.98 10.00
CA GLU A 40 -18.78 -5.65 10.10
C GLU A 40 -17.30 -5.67 9.70
N LEU A 41 -16.54 -6.67 10.17
CA LEU A 41 -15.13 -6.85 9.78
C LEU A 41 -14.97 -7.11 8.29
N GLU A 42 -15.83 -7.95 7.71
CA GLU A 42 -15.85 -8.24 6.27
C GLU A 42 -16.11 -6.97 5.46
N SER A 43 -17.13 -6.19 5.85
CA SER A 43 -17.44 -4.89 5.25
C SER A 43 -16.27 -3.90 5.34
N GLN A 44 -15.61 -3.81 6.49
CA GLN A 44 -14.44 -2.94 6.65
C GLN A 44 -13.28 -3.38 5.75
N LEU A 45 -13.07 -4.68 5.60
CA LEU A 45 -12.03 -5.22 4.73
C LEU A 45 -12.32 -4.87 3.27
N ASP A 46 -13.56 -5.09 2.83
CA ASP A 46 -13.97 -4.79 1.46
C ASP A 46 -13.92 -3.28 1.17
N GLN A 47 -14.34 -2.44 2.11
CA GLN A 47 -14.19 -1.00 2.00
C GLN A 47 -12.73 -0.57 1.91
N ALA A 48 -11.84 -1.15 2.72
CA ALA A 48 -10.41 -0.84 2.67
C ALA A 48 -9.76 -1.29 1.35
N ARG A 49 -10.17 -2.45 0.81
CA ARG A 49 -9.74 -2.92 -0.52
C ARG A 49 -10.23 -1.99 -1.61
N GLN A 50 -11.49 -1.58 -1.57
CA GLN A 50 -12.06 -0.67 -2.56
C GLN A 50 -11.36 0.68 -2.56
N ASN A 51 -11.12 1.26 -1.38
CA ASN A 51 -10.37 2.52 -1.25
C ASN A 51 -8.95 2.42 -1.84
N LYS A 52 -8.29 1.26 -1.74
CA LYS A 52 -6.98 1.04 -2.37
C LYS A 52 -7.07 1.03 -3.89
N VAL A 53 -8.04 0.29 -4.45
CA VAL A 53 -8.25 0.24 -5.90
C VAL A 53 -8.59 1.62 -6.45
N ASP A 54 -9.45 2.36 -5.77
CA ASP A 54 -9.84 3.71 -6.17
C ASP A 54 -8.63 4.67 -6.14
N TYR A 55 -7.80 4.60 -5.10
CA TYR A 55 -6.57 5.38 -5.00
C TYR A 55 -5.56 5.04 -6.12
N GLU A 56 -5.34 3.74 -6.38
CA GLU A 56 -4.45 3.29 -7.47
C GLU A 56 -4.93 3.79 -8.84
N ALA A 57 -6.25 3.79 -9.07
CA ALA A 57 -6.85 4.34 -10.27
C ALA A 57 -6.67 5.86 -10.38
N GLU A 58 -6.89 6.61 -9.30
CA GLU A 58 -6.70 8.07 -9.26
C GLU A 58 -5.24 8.46 -9.54
N VAL A 59 -4.28 7.76 -8.94
CA VAL A 59 -2.85 8.00 -9.18
C VAL A 59 -2.48 7.74 -10.63
N THR A 60 -3.00 6.64 -11.20
CA THR A 60 -2.74 6.27 -12.60
C THR A 60 -3.28 7.35 -13.55
N GLU A 61 -4.51 7.82 -13.33
CA GLU A 61 -5.12 8.89 -14.11
C GLU A 61 -4.35 10.21 -13.98
N HIS A 62 -3.90 10.55 -12.76
CA HIS A 62 -3.12 11.76 -12.53
C HIS A 62 -1.79 11.76 -13.29
N PHE A 63 -1.06 10.64 -13.28
CA PHE A 63 0.19 10.51 -14.04
C PHE A 63 -0.04 10.46 -15.55
N ALA A 64 -1.11 9.81 -16.03
CA ALA A 64 -1.49 9.84 -17.45
C ALA A 64 -1.73 11.29 -17.92
N ARG A 65 -2.54 12.04 -17.16
CA ARG A 65 -2.80 13.45 -17.46
C ARG A 65 -1.55 14.31 -17.37
N THR A 66 -0.66 14.02 -16.41
CA THR A 66 0.61 14.73 -16.27
C THR A 66 1.53 14.46 -17.46
N ALA A 67 1.60 13.22 -17.96
CA ALA A 67 2.35 12.87 -19.16
C ALA A 67 1.84 13.61 -20.40
N ASP A 68 0.52 13.73 -20.55
CA ASP A 68 -0.08 14.52 -21.63
C ASP A 68 0.28 16.01 -21.54
N LEU A 69 0.26 16.58 -20.34
CA LEU A 69 0.68 17.97 -20.10
C LEU A 69 2.18 18.17 -20.39
N LEU A 70 3.02 17.21 -19.99
CA LEU A 70 4.47 17.26 -20.23
C LEU A 70 4.80 17.18 -21.73
N ASN A 71 4.07 16.35 -22.48
CA ASN A 71 4.20 16.29 -23.94
C ASN A 71 3.86 17.65 -24.58
N LYS A 72 2.73 18.24 -24.20
CA LYS A 72 2.34 19.58 -24.68
C LYS A 72 3.40 20.63 -24.36
N LEU A 73 3.94 20.61 -23.14
CA LEU A 73 5.02 21.52 -22.76
C LEU A 73 6.27 21.31 -23.62
N THR A 74 6.61 20.06 -23.94
CA THR A 74 7.76 19.72 -24.79
C THR A 74 7.56 20.23 -26.21
N ASP A 75 6.36 20.08 -26.77
CA ASP A 75 5.99 20.61 -28.08
C ASP A 75 6.05 22.14 -28.12
N ASP A 76 5.51 22.80 -27.08
CA ASP A 76 5.56 24.25 -26.94
C ASP A 76 7.01 24.75 -26.83
N TYR A 77 7.87 24.07 -26.07
CA TYR A 77 9.29 24.38 -25.97
C TYR A 77 10.00 24.24 -27.33
N ARG A 78 9.73 23.17 -28.07
CA ARG A 78 10.26 22.98 -29.43
C ARG A 78 9.80 24.10 -30.37
N SER A 79 8.54 24.50 -30.28
CA SER A 79 7.98 25.59 -31.08
C SER A 79 8.70 26.91 -30.81
N VAL A 80 8.90 27.25 -29.54
CA VAL A 80 9.66 28.45 -29.13
C VAL A 80 11.10 28.40 -29.66
N TYR A 81 11.78 27.26 -29.50
CA TYR A 81 13.14 27.10 -30.00
C TYR A 81 13.23 27.27 -31.52
N THR A 82 12.29 26.67 -32.26
CA THR A 82 12.20 26.79 -33.72
C THR A 82 11.94 28.23 -34.14
N HIS A 83 11.07 28.94 -33.42
CA HIS A 83 10.80 30.35 -33.68
C HIS A 83 12.04 31.22 -33.45
N LEU A 84 12.80 30.96 -32.38
CA LEU A 84 14.06 31.66 -32.10
C LEU A 84 15.12 31.38 -33.17
N ALA A 85 15.27 30.12 -33.60
CA ALA A 85 16.20 29.75 -34.66
C ALA A 85 15.86 30.44 -35.99
N ASN A 86 14.59 30.43 -36.40
CA ASN A 86 14.11 31.12 -37.60
C ASN A 86 14.26 32.65 -37.51
N GLY A 87 14.00 33.22 -36.34
CA GLY A 87 14.17 34.65 -36.09
C GLY A 87 15.63 35.08 -36.15
N ALA A 88 16.54 34.27 -35.60
CA ALA A 88 17.98 34.49 -35.69
C ALA A 88 18.47 34.43 -37.15
N ASP A 89 18.03 33.44 -37.92
CA ASP A 89 18.38 33.31 -39.36
C ASP A 89 17.91 34.53 -40.17
N GLN A 90 16.66 34.99 -39.97
CA GLN A 90 16.13 36.17 -40.66
C GLN A 90 16.83 37.48 -40.27
N LEU A 91 17.18 37.65 -38.98
CA LEU A 91 17.72 38.91 -38.46
C LEU A 91 19.25 39.00 -38.60
N CYS A 92 19.97 37.89 -38.50
CA CYS A 92 21.43 37.87 -38.54
C CYS A 92 22.00 37.51 -39.92
N GLY A 93 21.18 37.00 -40.84
CA GLY A 93 21.64 36.48 -42.13
C GLY A 93 22.68 35.37 -41.97
N ASP A 94 23.36 35.01 -43.07
CA ASP A 94 24.33 33.90 -43.23
C ASP A 94 25.50 33.85 -42.22
N GLN A 95 25.59 34.79 -41.27
CA GLN A 95 26.69 34.88 -40.31
C GLN A 95 26.57 33.93 -39.10
N ILE A 96 25.41 33.29 -38.88
CA ILE A 96 25.24 32.34 -37.77
C ILE A 96 24.46 31.10 -38.24
N SER A 97 25.18 30.13 -38.82
CA SER A 97 24.63 28.80 -39.06
C SER A 97 24.50 28.07 -37.72
N MET A 98 23.33 28.18 -37.08
CA MET A 98 22.96 27.33 -35.93
C MET A 98 22.80 25.90 -36.47
N SER A 99 23.90 25.15 -36.42
CA SER A 99 23.97 23.77 -36.91
C SER A 99 23.02 22.89 -36.10
N GLU A 100 22.02 22.35 -36.80
CA GLU A 100 21.07 21.28 -36.45
C GLU A 100 20.41 21.28 -35.05
N PRO A 101 19.08 21.06 -34.98
CA PRO A 101 18.38 20.99 -33.71
C PRO A 101 18.85 19.77 -32.92
N ALA A 102 19.64 19.99 -31.86
CA ALA A 102 19.95 19.01 -30.81
C ALA A 102 18.69 18.48 -30.08
N LEU A 103 17.51 19.00 -30.43
CA LEU A 103 16.20 18.60 -29.91
C LEU A 103 15.48 17.56 -30.74
N SER A 104 16.01 17.10 -31.89
CA SER A 104 15.39 16.01 -32.64
C SER A 104 15.46 14.71 -31.83
N ALA A 105 14.40 14.44 -31.07
CA ALA A 105 14.21 13.14 -30.45
C ALA A 105 14.16 12.09 -31.59
N PRO A 106 14.86 10.95 -31.47
CA PRO A 106 14.75 9.88 -32.44
C PRO A 106 13.28 9.48 -32.62
N PRO A 107 12.86 9.04 -33.81
CA PRO A 107 11.55 8.44 -33.98
C PRO A 107 11.44 7.30 -32.97
N HIS A 108 10.38 7.29 -32.16
CA HIS A 108 10.02 6.14 -31.34
C HIS A 108 9.59 4.99 -32.26
N ASP A 109 10.53 4.38 -32.97
CA ASP A 109 10.34 3.05 -33.54
C ASP A 109 10.41 2.06 -32.38
N ALA A 110 9.27 1.43 -32.12
CA ALA A 110 9.03 0.49 -31.04
C ALA A 110 9.76 -0.86 -31.22
N THR A 111 11.08 -0.84 -31.40
CA THR A 111 11.91 -2.07 -31.44
C THR A 111 13.12 -2.03 -30.50
N ASP A 112 13.56 -0.86 -30.02
CA ASP A 112 14.50 -0.83 -28.91
C ASP A 112 13.73 -0.97 -27.61
N LYS A 113 13.69 -2.21 -27.09
CA LYS A 113 13.38 -2.47 -25.68
C LYS A 113 14.21 -1.45 -24.88
N PRO A 114 13.59 -0.52 -24.14
CA PRO A 114 14.36 0.24 -23.16
C PRO A 114 15.09 -0.81 -22.33
N GLN A 115 16.41 -0.66 -22.17
CA GLN A 115 17.09 -1.41 -21.12
C GLN A 115 16.34 -1.04 -19.86
N LEU A 116 15.46 -1.94 -19.45
CA LEU A 116 14.86 -1.99 -18.13
C LEU A 116 16.07 -2.19 -17.23
N VAL A 117 16.75 -1.09 -16.90
CA VAL A 117 17.31 -0.96 -15.58
C VAL A 117 16.12 -1.31 -14.72
N GLU A 118 16.18 -2.50 -14.13
CA GLU A 118 15.18 -2.97 -13.19
C GLU A 118 15.19 -1.90 -12.09
N VAL A 119 14.35 -0.88 -12.26
CA VAL A 119 14.04 0.09 -11.24
C VAL A 119 13.21 -0.71 -10.25
N ALA A 120 13.91 -1.54 -9.49
CA ALA A 120 13.36 -2.21 -8.34
C ALA A 120 12.79 -1.07 -7.51
N GLN A 121 11.48 -1.16 -7.25
CA GLN A 121 10.79 -0.22 -6.40
C GLN A 121 11.63 -0.04 -5.14
N PRO A 122 11.81 1.21 -4.64
CA PRO A 122 12.67 1.47 -3.50
C PRO A 122 12.39 0.45 -2.40
N LEU A 123 13.38 -0.38 -2.08
CA LEU A 123 13.18 -1.39 -1.07
C LEU A 123 13.12 -0.64 0.27
N ASP A 124 11.96 -0.63 0.90
CA ASP A 124 11.77 -0.06 2.26
C ASP A 124 12.51 -0.86 3.34
N TYR A 125 13.20 -1.95 2.97
CA TYR A 125 14.00 -2.79 3.83
C TYR A 125 15.47 -2.79 3.42
N ALA A 126 16.36 -2.83 4.41
CA ALA A 126 17.80 -2.96 4.16
C ALA A 126 18.11 -4.37 3.60
N PRO A 127 18.75 -4.48 2.42
CA PRO A 127 19.16 -5.78 1.89
C PRO A 127 20.26 -6.37 2.77
N LYS A 128 20.05 -7.59 3.29
CA LYS A 128 21.05 -8.32 4.07
C LYS A 128 22.13 -8.90 3.16
N LYS A 129 23.39 -8.88 3.61
CA LYS A 129 24.45 -9.68 2.98
C LYS A 129 24.25 -11.17 3.34
N PRO A 130 24.70 -12.12 2.51
CA PRO A 130 24.51 -13.55 2.77
C PRO A 130 25.11 -14.03 4.10
N ASP A 131 26.13 -13.33 4.59
CA ASP A 131 26.91 -13.66 5.78
C ASP A 131 26.50 -12.83 7.02
N GLU A 132 25.48 -11.98 6.90
CA GLU A 132 25.06 -11.06 7.96
C GLU A 132 23.71 -11.49 8.55
N GLN A 133 23.65 -11.62 9.87
CA GLN A 133 22.41 -11.97 10.56
C GLN A 133 21.44 -10.78 10.51
N GLY A 134 20.17 -11.04 10.18
CA GLY A 134 19.18 -9.97 10.05
C GLY A 134 18.97 -9.19 11.34
N GLN A 135 18.61 -7.91 11.24
CA GLN A 135 18.38 -7.02 12.40
C GLN A 135 17.25 -7.49 13.34
N LEU A 136 16.38 -8.39 12.88
CA LEU A 136 15.32 -9.02 13.65
C LEU A 136 15.67 -10.44 14.12
N SER A 137 16.92 -10.88 13.95
CA SER A 137 17.35 -12.18 14.47
C SER A 137 17.52 -12.11 15.98
N GLU A 138 17.11 -13.16 16.69
CA GLU A 138 17.20 -13.26 18.16
C GLU A 138 18.65 -13.18 18.68
N THR A 139 19.61 -13.36 17.78
CA THR A 139 21.06 -13.32 18.02
C THR A 139 21.72 -12.03 17.54
N PHE A 140 20.94 -11.06 17.04
CA PHE A 140 21.45 -9.77 16.60
C PHE A 140 22.03 -8.98 17.79
N GLY A 141 23.31 -8.62 17.71
CA GLY A 141 24.03 -7.95 18.80
C GLY A 141 24.51 -8.86 19.93
N LEU A 142 24.39 -10.19 19.79
CA LEU A 142 24.92 -11.17 20.74
C LEU A 142 26.17 -11.83 20.16
N ASP A 143 27.31 -11.15 20.26
CA ASP A 143 28.60 -11.76 19.91
C ASP A 143 29.01 -12.80 20.97
N LYS A 144 29.32 -14.01 20.52
CA LYS A 144 29.76 -15.15 21.35
C LYS A 144 31.19 -15.00 21.90
N SER A 145 31.70 -13.79 22.05
CA SER A 145 33.06 -13.54 22.57
C SER A 145 33.13 -13.45 24.10
N ASP A 146 32.00 -13.30 24.80
CA ASP A 146 31.98 -13.17 26.26
C ASP A 146 31.53 -14.46 26.99
N SER A 147 31.94 -15.62 26.47
CA SER A 147 31.84 -16.92 27.19
C SER A 147 33.22 -17.44 27.61
N SER A 148 34.11 -16.53 28.01
CA SER A 148 35.36 -16.87 28.69
C SER A 148 35.73 -15.79 29.72
N ALA A 149 34.88 -15.61 30.72
CA ALA A 149 35.32 -15.11 32.02
C ALA A 149 34.50 -15.82 33.09
N ALA A 150 35.20 -16.67 33.84
CA ALA A 150 34.78 -17.24 35.10
C ALA A 150 34.66 -16.16 36.19
#